data_AF-A0A377PLX2-F1
#
_entry.id   AF-A0A377PLX2-F1
#
_cell.length_a   1.000
_cell.length_b   1.000
_cell.length_c   1.000
_cell.angle_alpha   90.00
_cell.angle_beta   90.00
_cell.angle_gamma   90.00
#
_symmetry.space_group_name_H-M   'P 1'
#
loop_
_entity.id
_entity.type
_entity.pdbx_description
1 polymer ?
#
loop_
_entity_poly.entity_id
_entity_poly.type
_entity_poly.pdbx_seq_one_letter_code
_entity_poly.pdbx_strand_id
1 'polypeptide(L)'
;MFFNHRAWEIPVGKWEALQEDTKGLLVRGQLTPGHSGASDLKAAMLHGTVEGMSVGFSVTKDDYTLTSNGGRIFKNISALREISVCTFPANELAGVSAIKKHQWH
;
A
#
# COMPACT_ATOMS: atom_id res chain seq x y z
N MET A 1 -0.15 -3.40 -8.02
CA MET A 1 0.05 -3.76 -6.60
C MET A 1 1.24 -4.70 -6.54
N PHE A 2 2.29 -4.31 -5.82
CA PHE A 2 3.46 -5.16 -5.60
C PHE A 2 3.49 -5.66 -4.16
N PHE A 3 4.26 -6.71 -3.93
CA PHE A 3 4.63 -7.16 -2.59
C PHE A 3 6.05 -6.67 -2.29
N ASN A 4 6.26 -6.03 -1.13
CA ASN A 4 7.57 -5.54 -0.68
C ASN A 4 8.32 -4.70 -1.73
N HIS A 5 7.61 -3.83 -2.46
CA HIS A 5 8.16 -2.94 -3.49
C HIS A 5 8.87 -3.64 -4.67
N ARG A 6 8.67 -4.95 -4.86
CA ARG A 6 9.32 -5.73 -5.92
C ARG A 6 8.72 -5.41 -7.29
N ALA A 7 9.01 -4.21 -7.79
CA ALA A 7 8.53 -3.71 -9.07
C ALA A 7 9.18 -4.42 -10.28
N TRP A 8 10.17 -5.27 -10.04
CA TRP A 8 10.77 -6.16 -11.04
C TRP A 8 10.06 -7.52 -11.15
N GLU A 9 9.06 -7.81 -10.31
CA GLU A 9 8.21 -9.00 -10.39
C GLU A 9 6.86 -8.68 -11.04
N ILE A 10 6.11 -9.72 -11.45
CA ILE A 10 4.74 -9.57 -11.95
C ILE A 10 3.86 -9.04 -10.80
N PRO A 11 3.03 -7.99 -11.03
CA PRO A 11 2.14 -7.46 -10.01
C PRO A 11 1.17 -8.53 -9.46
N VAL A 12 1.11 -8.63 -8.14
CA VAL A 12 0.21 -9.54 -7.42
C VAL A 12 -1.26 -9.11 -7.45
N GLY A 13 -1.54 -7.92 -8.01
CA GLY A 13 -2.89 -7.39 -8.12
C GLY A 13 -2.96 -6.00 -8.74
N LYS A 14 -4.18 -5.45 -8.78
CA LYS A 14 -4.49 -4.09 -9.24
C LYS A 14 -5.19 -3.28 -8.15
N TRP A 15 -5.02 -1.97 -8.19
CA TRP A 15 -5.82 -1.03 -7.39
C TRP A 15 -7.02 -0.60 -8.23
N GLU A 16 -8.20 -0.56 -7.62
CA GLU A 16 -9.47 -0.27 -8.28
C GLU A 16 -10.05 1.07 -7.85
N ALA A 17 -9.76 1.51 -6.62
CA ALA A 17 -10.18 2.80 -6.12
C ALA A 17 -9.15 3.35 -5.12
N LEU A 18 -9.00 4.67 -5.13
CA LEU A 18 -8.22 5.45 -4.19
C LEU A 18 -9.10 6.61 -3.73
N GLN A 19 -9.18 6.83 -2.43
CA GLN A 19 -10.00 7.88 -1.84
C GLN A 19 -9.29 8.44 -0.60
N GLU A 20 -9.13 9.75 -0.54
CA GLU A 20 -8.70 10.42 0.68
C GLU A 20 -9.89 10.55 1.65
N ASP A 21 -9.63 10.26 2.92
CA ASP A 21 -10.55 10.48 4.03
C ASP A 21 -9.87 11.24 5.17
N THR A 22 -10.59 11.45 6.28
CA THR A 22 -10.07 12.20 7.43
C THR A 22 -8.92 11.48 8.17
N LYS A 23 -8.66 10.21 7.88
CA LYS A 23 -7.58 9.40 8.47
C LYS A 23 -6.37 9.28 7.54
N GLY A 24 -6.58 9.29 6.23
CA GLY A 24 -5.53 9.23 5.22
C GLY A 24 -6.03 8.74 3.87
N LEU A 25 -5.14 8.09 3.10
CA LEU A 25 -5.48 7.52 1.80
C LEU A 25 -6.02 6.09 1.94
N LEU A 26 -7.32 5.92 1.73
CA LEU A 26 -7.96 4.62 1.62
C LEU A 26 -7.82 4.09 0.20
N VAL A 27 -7.44 2.82 0.07
CA VAL A 27 -7.34 2.16 -1.23
C VAL A 27 -8.10 0.85 -1.23
N ARG A 28 -8.65 0.50 -2.39
CA ARG A 28 -9.29 -0.79 -2.66
C ARG A 28 -8.63 -1.43 -3.86
N GLY A 29 -8.33 -2.72 -3.75
CA GLY A 29 -7.71 -3.47 -4.83
C GLY A 29 -8.13 -4.93 -4.88
N GLN A 30 -7.74 -5.58 -5.95
CA GLN A 30 -7.99 -6.98 -6.23
C GLN A 30 -6.66 -7.70 -6.49
N LEU A 31 -6.46 -8.81 -5.79
CA LEU A 31 -5.35 -9.74 -6.07
C LEU A 31 -5.62 -10.50 -7.38
N THR A 32 -4.58 -10.68 -8.19
CA THR A 32 -4.65 -11.32 -9.50
C THR A 32 -5.07 -12.79 -9.34
N PRO A 33 -6.25 -13.22 -9.84
CA PRO A 33 -6.68 -14.61 -9.75
C PRO A 33 -5.73 -15.54 -10.51
N GLY A 34 -5.40 -16.69 -9.92
CA GLY A 34 -4.50 -17.69 -10.52
C GLY A 34 -3.00 -17.35 -10.44
N HIS A 35 -2.62 -16.16 -9.97
CA HIS A 35 -1.21 -15.82 -9.72
C HIS A 35 -0.74 -16.45 -8.40
N SER A 36 0.32 -17.26 -8.45
CA SER A 36 0.86 -17.96 -7.27
C SER A 36 1.24 -17.00 -6.15
N GLY A 37 2.06 -15.99 -6.45
CA GLY A 37 2.47 -14.97 -5.46
C GLY A 37 1.30 -14.14 -4.89
N ALA A 38 0.17 -14.04 -5.60
CA ALA A 38 -1.01 -13.36 -5.09
C ALA A 38 -1.80 -14.27 -4.12
N SER A 39 -1.82 -15.57 -4.41
CA SER A 39 -2.38 -16.60 -3.53
C SER A 39 -1.58 -16.71 -2.23
N ASP A 40 -0.25 -16.71 -2.32
CA ASP A 40 0.65 -16.75 -1.15
C ASP A 40 0.49 -15.49 -0.30
N LEU A 41 0.48 -14.32 -0.95
CA LEU A 41 0.25 -13.05 -0.27
C LEU A 41 -1.11 -13.03 0.44
N LYS A 42 -2.18 -13.49 -0.23
CA LYS A 42 -3.51 -13.61 0.39
C LYS A 42 -3.47 -14.50 1.63
N ALA A 43 -2.80 -15.65 1.56
CA ALA A 43 -2.68 -16.57 2.69
C ALA A 43 -1.93 -15.91 3.87
N ALA A 44 -0.81 -15.25 3.59
CA ALA A 44 0.00 -14.56 4.59
C ALA A 44 -0.78 -13.41 5.27
N MET A 45 -1.53 -12.63 4.49
CA MET A 45 -2.35 -11.55 5.03
C MET A 45 -3.55 -12.07 5.83
N LEU A 46 -4.18 -13.18 5.41
CA LEU A 46 -5.23 -13.84 6.20
C LEU A 46 -4.71 -14.45 7.51
N HIS A 47 -3.45 -14.88 7.52
CA HIS A 47 -2.77 -15.38 8.71
C HIS A 47 -2.29 -14.24 9.64
N GLY A 48 -2.09 -13.02 9.10
CA GLY A 48 -1.55 -11.88 9.85
C GLY A 48 -0.03 -11.81 9.88
N THR A 49 0.69 -12.59 9.07
CA THR A 49 2.16 -12.45 8.93
C THR A 49 2.56 -11.34 7.97
N VAL A 50 1.60 -10.81 7.20
CA VAL A 50 1.76 -9.64 6.34
C VAL A 50 0.56 -8.73 6.52
N GLU A 51 0.77 -7.60 7.20
CA GLU A 51 -0.32 -6.67 7.53
C GLU A 51 -0.02 -5.23 7.10
N GLY A 52 1.21 -4.96 6.65
CA GLY A 52 1.67 -3.61 6.34
C GLY A 52 1.33 -3.14 4.94
N MET A 53 1.29 -1.83 4.79
CA MET A 53 1.27 -1.13 3.51
C MET A 53 2.36 -0.07 3.44
N SER A 54 2.85 0.17 2.24
CA SER A 54 3.83 1.22 1.97
C SER A 54 3.51 1.92 0.66
N VAL A 55 3.93 3.18 0.59
CA VAL A 55 3.64 4.07 -0.53
C VAL A 55 4.92 4.74 -0.99
N GLY A 56 5.23 4.58 -2.27
CA GLY A 56 6.25 5.36 -2.95
C GLY A 56 5.62 6.61 -3.54
N PHE A 57 6.07 7.77 -3.11
CA PHE A 57 5.62 9.06 -3.66
C PHE A 57 6.79 10.01 -3.87
N SER A 58 6.59 11.00 -4.73
CA SER A 58 7.59 12.03 -5.01
C SER A 58 7.02 13.41 -4.68
N VAL A 59 7.90 14.27 -4.16
CA VAL A 59 7.59 15.64 -3.76
C VAL A 59 8.67 16.59 -4.26
N THR A 60 8.28 17.82 -4.53
CA THR A 60 9.18 18.95 -4.77
C THR A 60 9.43 19.71 -3.45
N LYS A 61 10.29 20.73 -3.47
CA LYS A 61 10.54 21.55 -2.26
C LYS A 61 9.31 22.33 -1.81
N ASP A 62 8.39 22.64 -2.72
CA ASP A 62 7.20 23.44 -2.43
C ASP A 62 6.06 22.60 -1.84
N ASP A 63 6.14 21.27 -1.97
CA ASP A 63 5.14 20.32 -1.49
C ASP A 63 5.20 20.07 0.03
N TYR A 64 6.24 20.53 0.72
CA TYR A 64 6.39 20.31 2.16
C TYR A 64 7.03 21.49 2.89
N THR A 65 6.79 21.54 4.19
CA THR A 65 7.49 22.44 5.12
C THR A 65 8.33 21.63 6.09
N LEU A 66 9.50 22.16 6.45
CA LEU A 66 10.34 21.59 7.49
C LEU A 66 9.78 21.97 8.86
N THR A 67 9.76 21.00 9.75
CA THR A 67 9.49 21.21 11.18
C THR A 67 10.78 21.55 11.90
N SER A 68 10.67 22.15 13.08
CA SER A 68 11.81 22.55 13.90
C SER A 68 12.71 21.37 14.33
N ASN A 69 12.20 20.14 14.31
CA ASN A 69 12.95 18.93 14.64
C ASN A 69 13.48 18.17 13.40
N GLY A 70 13.41 18.76 12.21
CA GLY A 70 13.91 18.16 10.97
C GLY A 70 12.94 17.19 10.28
N GLY A 71 11.75 16.97 10.83
CA GLY A 71 10.65 16.29 10.13
C GLY A 71 10.06 17.12 9.00
N ARG A 72 9.25 16.50 8.13
CA ARG A 72 8.56 17.16 7.02
C ARG A 72 7.05 17.08 7.21
N ILE A 73 6.37 18.21 7.00
CA ILE A 73 4.91 18.27 6.87
C ILE A 73 4.60 18.46 5.40
N PHE A 74 4.03 17.42 4.78
CA PHE A 74 3.62 17.44 3.38
C PHE A 74 2.25 18.10 3.25
N LYS A 75 2.14 19.04 2.31
CA LYS A 75 0.89 19.73 1.96
C LYS A 75 0.30 19.21 0.66
N ASN A 76 1.13 18.61 -0.18
CA ASN A 76 0.75 18.07 -1.47
C ASN A 76 1.67 16.89 -1.85
N ILE A 77 1.19 16.01 -2.73
CA ILE A 77 1.96 14.92 -3.31
C ILE A 77 1.97 15.11 -4.82
N SER A 78 3.14 15.42 -5.38
CA SER A 78 3.31 15.66 -6.82
C SER A 78 3.05 14.41 -7.66
N ALA A 79 3.43 13.23 -7.16
CA ALA A 79 3.14 11.97 -7.83
C ALA A 79 3.10 10.80 -6.84
N LEU A 80 2.01 10.02 -6.91
CA LEU A 80 1.90 8.71 -6.29
C LEU A 80 2.49 7.67 -7.24
N ARG A 81 3.67 7.15 -6.92
CA ARG A 81 4.43 6.24 -7.81
C ARG A 81 3.96 4.81 -7.65
N GLU A 82 3.74 4.37 -6.43
CA GLU A 82 3.31 3.00 -6.17
C GLU A 82 2.65 2.88 -4.79
N ILE A 83 1.78 1.88 -4.66
CA ILE A 83 1.28 1.38 -3.38
C ILE A 83 1.49 -0.13 -3.35
N SER A 84 2.14 -0.61 -2.28
CA SER A 84 2.53 -2.01 -2.09
C SER A 84 2.02 -2.54 -0.77
N VAL A 85 1.74 -3.84 -0.75
CA VAL A 85 1.57 -4.61 0.48
C VAL A 85 2.97 -5.00 0.96
N CYS A 86 3.28 -4.81 2.23
CA CYS A 86 4.61 -5.04 2.78
C CYS A 86 4.56 -5.85 4.08
N THR A 87 5.58 -6.66 4.31
CA THR A 87 5.78 -7.34 5.60
C THR A 87 6.09 -6.33 6.71
N PHE A 88 6.93 -5.34 6.40
CA PHE A 88 7.28 -4.24 7.30
C PHE A 88 6.88 -2.93 6.63
N PRO A 89 5.83 -2.25 7.10
CA PRO A 89 5.43 -0.96 6.54
C PRO A 89 6.38 0.15 7.00
N ALA A 90 6.55 1.18 6.16
CA ALA A 90 7.32 2.37 6.55
C ALA A 90 6.58 3.24 7.58
N ASN A 91 5.26 3.07 7.69
CA ASN A 91 4.42 3.68 8.71
C ASN A 91 3.65 2.56 9.42
N GLU A 92 3.85 2.38 10.73
CA GLU A 92 3.17 1.34 11.52
C GLU A 92 1.64 1.47 11.51
N LEU A 93 1.12 2.67 11.25
CA LEU A 93 -0.33 2.92 11.11
C LEU A 93 -0.87 2.61 9.71
N ALA A 94 0.00 2.36 8.72
CA ALA A 94 -0.38 1.97 7.38
C ALA A 94 -0.53 0.45 7.29
N GLY A 95 -1.75 -0.03 7.55
CA GLY A 95 -2.07 -1.46 7.58
C GLY A 95 -3.20 -1.86 6.63
N VAL A 96 -3.26 -3.16 6.33
CA VAL A 96 -4.37 -3.79 5.62
C VAL A 96 -5.51 -3.98 6.61
N SER A 97 -6.59 -3.22 6.45
CA SER A 97 -7.71 -3.21 7.40
C SER A 97 -8.73 -4.33 7.20
N ALA A 98 -8.86 -4.88 5.99
CA ALA A 98 -9.78 -5.98 5.70
C ALA A 98 -9.40 -6.75 4.43
N ILE A 99 -9.51 -8.09 4.48
CA ILE A 99 -9.48 -8.96 3.31
C ILE A 99 -10.80 -9.69 3.19
N LYS A 100 -11.49 -9.48 2.06
CA LYS A 100 -12.71 -10.21 1.76
C LYS A 100 -12.37 -11.61 1.24
N LYS A 101 -12.81 -12.65 1.95
CA LYS A 101 -12.77 -14.02 1.43
C LYS A 101 -13.91 -14.18 0.41
N HIS A 102 -13.59 -14.24 -0.88
CA HIS A 102 -14.53 -14.79 -1.85
C HIS A 102 -14.42 -16.32 -1.75
N GLN A 103 -15.42 -16.96 -1.14
CA GLN A 103 -15.60 -18.40 -1.24
C GLN A 103 -16.35 -18.66 -2.55
N TRP A 104 -15.69 -19.30 -3.50
CA TRP A 104 -16.39 -19.93 -4.61
C TRP A 104 -17.00 -21.23 -4.05
N HIS A 105 -18.33 -21.36 -4.11
CA HIS A 105 -19.03 -22.64 -3.98
C HIS A 105 -19.12 -23.28 -5.37
#